data_AF-A0A2M8G7X9-F1
#
_entry.id   AF-A0A2M8G7X9-F1
#
_cell.length_a   1.000
_cell.length_b   1.000
_cell.length_c   1.000
_cell.angle_alpha   90.00
_cell.angle_beta   90.00
_cell.angle_gamma   90.00
#
_symmetry.space_group_name_H-M   'P 1'
#
loop_
_entity.id
_entity.type
_entity.pdbx_description
1 polymer ?
#
loop_
_entity_poly.entity_id
_entity_poly.type
_entity_poly.pdbx_seq_one_letter_code
_entity_poly.pdbx_strand_id
1 'polypeptide(L)'
;MKKKKASKSIKTEIRPPIVTIMGHVDHGKTTLLDVIRKTNEAAKEEGGITQKIGAYQIEFPSKEGSHKITFIDTPGHEAFSAMRARGAKVTDLVVLVVAADDGVKPQTVEAINHAKEAKVPLLVAINKIDLPGANIKKVKSQLAKEDVLVEELGGEAVAVLISAKQQKGIDDLLEMIVLLAEMLELRADPQGPLSAVVVESHPDSHKGPVASVIVKNGTLKVGQTLSSEGVRGKVRALINEWGKQIPSALPSTPVEVVGFQDAPALGAEVYESKGKMEHREAPQILQKEDYKELTLQDFLEPKIEKPGINVVIKAESEGSLEAIVSSLKNIHSDQFELKILHAAVGEVNKSDVLLAKTAGASVLSFRLKVPPVMERMAKEEKVLIKHYLLIYELLEEIEEALWGEVTDEVQEKILGRAEVVGLFQSSLGKTIAGVKVSEGRIALNDKIKIYRDEAEVHAGKIKTIKHLKEEVREVKKGLECGLTIEPDFNFEKRDILEITRG
;
A
#
# COMPACT_ATOMS: atom_id res chain seq x y z
N MET A 1 8.63 -65.88 -6.42
CA MET A 1 8.39 -64.88 -7.50
C MET A 1 7.91 -63.57 -6.89
N LYS A 2 8.82 -62.60 -6.68
CA LYS A 2 8.46 -61.23 -6.29
C LYS A 2 7.97 -60.48 -7.54
N LYS A 3 6.68 -60.13 -7.59
CA LYS A 3 6.14 -59.23 -8.62
C LYS A 3 6.87 -57.88 -8.51
N LYS A 4 7.74 -57.56 -9.47
CA LYS A 4 8.22 -56.20 -9.71
C LYS A 4 6.99 -55.32 -9.92
N LYS A 5 6.69 -54.42 -8.99
CA LYS A 5 5.75 -53.31 -9.24
C LYS A 5 6.34 -52.53 -10.43
N ALA A 6 5.65 -52.57 -11.57
CA ALA A 6 5.97 -51.71 -12.69
C ALA A 6 5.91 -50.26 -12.18
N SER A 7 7.03 -49.54 -12.23
CA SER A 7 7.07 -48.11 -12.05
C SER A 7 6.18 -47.50 -13.14
N LYS A 8 5.01 -46.97 -12.77
CA LYS A 8 4.23 -46.12 -13.67
C LYS A 8 5.18 -45.00 -14.13
N SER A 9 5.50 -44.96 -15.42
CA SER A 9 6.22 -43.83 -16.01
C SER A 9 5.41 -42.57 -15.72
N ILE A 10 5.97 -41.64 -14.95
CA ILE A 10 5.36 -40.33 -14.70
C ILE A 10 5.25 -39.65 -16.07
N LYS A 11 4.03 -39.50 -16.58
CA LYS A 11 3.79 -38.94 -17.91
C LYS A 11 3.58 -37.43 -17.72
N THR A 12 4.69 -36.71 -17.61
CA THR A 12 4.67 -35.25 -17.50
C THR A 12 4.40 -34.62 -18.85
N GLU A 13 3.51 -33.65 -18.90
CA GLU A 13 3.17 -32.85 -20.08
C GLU A 13 3.65 -31.41 -19.90
N ILE A 14 3.90 -30.70 -21.01
CA ILE A 14 4.22 -29.28 -20.98
C ILE A 14 2.98 -28.53 -20.46
N ARG A 15 3.16 -27.67 -19.47
CA ARG A 15 2.08 -26.87 -18.90
C ARG A 15 2.22 -25.39 -19.28
N PRO A 16 1.11 -24.63 -19.30
CA PRO A 16 1.15 -23.19 -19.50
C PRO A 16 2.05 -22.49 -18.47
N PRO A 17 2.85 -21.49 -18.84
CA PRO A 17 3.57 -20.67 -17.86
C PRO A 17 2.61 -19.87 -17.00
N ILE A 18 2.93 -19.76 -15.71
CA ILE A 18 2.29 -18.84 -14.78
C ILE A 18 3.19 -17.61 -14.68
N VAL A 19 2.69 -16.46 -15.11
CA VAL A 19 3.43 -15.22 -15.25
C VAL A 19 2.85 -14.18 -14.30
N THR A 20 3.67 -13.47 -13.55
CA THR A 20 3.20 -12.32 -12.76
C THR A 20 3.76 -11.03 -13.33
N ILE A 21 2.95 -9.98 -13.30
CA ILE A 21 3.36 -8.66 -13.73
C ILE A 21 3.64 -7.80 -12.51
N MET A 22 4.85 -7.24 -12.44
CA MET A 22 5.31 -6.39 -11.34
C MET A 22 5.88 -5.07 -11.88
N GLY A 23 6.05 -4.09 -11.00
CA GLY A 23 6.57 -2.76 -11.35
C GLY A 23 5.92 -1.65 -10.54
N HIS A 24 6.38 -0.42 -10.73
CA HIS A 24 5.91 0.75 -9.99
C HIS A 24 4.46 1.11 -10.37
N VAL A 25 3.76 1.80 -9.45
CA VAL A 25 2.46 2.43 -9.75
C VAL A 25 2.58 3.33 -10.99
N ASP A 26 1.53 3.39 -11.80
CA ASP A 26 1.47 4.16 -13.06
C ASP A 26 2.47 3.80 -14.17
N HIS A 27 3.24 2.71 -14.03
CA HIS A 27 4.07 2.21 -15.14
C HIS A 27 3.27 1.44 -16.20
N GLY A 28 1.94 1.33 -16.03
CA GLY A 28 1.02 0.77 -17.01
C GLY A 28 0.85 -0.75 -16.94
N LYS A 29 1.04 -1.36 -15.76
CA LYS A 29 0.82 -2.80 -15.51
C LYS A 29 -0.63 -3.22 -15.80
N THR A 30 -1.60 -2.57 -15.14
CA THR A 30 -3.02 -2.85 -15.31
C THR A 30 -3.47 -2.58 -16.74
N THR A 31 -2.98 -1.51 -17.37
CA THR A 31 -3.22 -1.23 -18.79
C THR A 31 -2.68 -2.32 -19.71
N LEU A 32 -1.48 -2.85 -19.43
CA LEU A 32 -0.90 -3.95 -20.20
C LEU A 32 -1.76 -5.22 -20.06
N LEU A 33 -2.15 -5.58 -18.84
CA LEU A 33 -3.00 -6.74 -18.57
C LEU A 33 -4.37 -6.60 -19.24
N ASP A 34 -4.96 -5.41 -19.22
CA ASP A 34 -6.21 -5.12 -19.91
C ASP A 34 -6.14 -5.35 -21.41
N VAL A 35 -5.08 -4.86 -22.05
CA VAL A 35 -4.90 -5.06 -23.49
C VAL A 35 -4.69 -6.54 -23.81
N ILE A 36 -3.90 -7.25 -22.99
CA ILE A 36 -3.68 -8.70 -23.14
C ILE A 36 -5.00 -9.46 -22.97
N ARG A 37 -5.82 -9.09 -22.00
CA ARG A 37 -7.11 -9.72 -21.71
C ARG A 37 -8.22 -9.27 -22.67
N LYS A 38 -7.98 -8.24 -23.49
CA LYS A 38 -8.98 -7.55 -24.32
C LYS A 38 -10.15 -7.02 -23.48
N THR A 39 -9.85 -6.56 -22.27
CA THR A 39 -10.79 -5.95 -21.33
C THR A 39 -10.43 -4.49 -21.06
N ASN A 40 -11.25 -3.82 -20.26
CA ASN A 40 -11.04 -2.43 -19.83
C ASN A 40 -11.36 -2.35 -18.32
N GLU A 41 -10.62 -3.10 -17.51
CA GLU A 41 -10.78 -3.17 -16.05
C GLU A 41 -10.09 -2.00 -15.33
N ALA A 42 -8.94 -1.50 -15.81
CA ALA A 42 -8.26 -0.33 -15.27
C ALA A 42 -9.16 0.91 -15.23
N ALA A 43 -10.05 1.06 -16.22
CA ALA A 43 -11.03 2.15 -16.26
C ALA A 43 -12.25 1.93 -15.35
N LYS A 44 -12.45 0.71 -14.83
CA LYS A 44 -13.56 0.32 -13.94
C LYS A 44 -13.13 0.22 -12.49
N GLU A 45 -11.83 0.08 -12.21
CA GLU A 45 -11.29 0.10 -10.86
C GLU A 45 -11.14 1.53 -10.35
N GLU A 46 -11.59 1.77 -9.12
CA GLU A 46 -11.45 3.08 -8.49
C GLU A 46 -9.99 3.44 -8.27
N GLY A 47 -9.64 4.69 -8.57
CA GLY A 47 -8.27 5.19 -8.57
C GLY A 47 -7.39 4.68 -9.72
N GLY A 48 -7.92 3.87 -10.65
CA GLY A 48 -7.20 3.40 -11.84
C GLY A 48 -6.08 2.39 -11.58
N ILE A 49 -6.08 1.74 -10.41
CA ILE A 49 -5.03 0.79 -9.99
C ILE A 49 -5.60 -0.55 -9.47
N THR A 50 -4.89 -1.64 -9.77
CA THR A 50 -5.17 -2.97 -9.22
C THR A 50 -4.88 -2.99 -7.72
N GLN A 51 -5.87 -3.34 -6.90
CA GLN A 51 -5.74 -3.48 -5.43
C GLN A 51 -6.05 -4.89 -4.91
N LYS A 52 -6.36 -5.84 -5.80
CA LYS A 52 -6.52 -7.27 -5.50
C LYS A 52 -5.57 -8.11 -6.33
N ILE A 53 -5.30 -9.33 -5.88
CA ILE A 53 -4.58 -10.30 -6.69
C ILE A 53 -5.57 -11.06 -7.58
N GLY A 54 -5.49 -10.83 -8.89
CA GLY A 54 -6.32 -11.51 -9.88
C GLY A 54 -5.51 -12.56 -10.64
N ALA A 55 -6.11 -13.68 -11.03
CA ALA A 55 -5.47 -14.62 -11.93
C ALA A 55 -6.39 -15.01 -13.08
N TYR A 56 -5.88 -14.99 -14.31
CA TYR A 56 -6.63 -15.30 -15.52
C TYR A 56 -5.75 -16.01 -16.54
N GLN A 57 -6.35 -16.79 -17.44
CA GLN A 57 -5.65 -17.49 -18.50
C GLN A 57 -6.09 -16.97 -19.86
N ILE A 58 -5.14 -16.74 -20.75
CA ILE A 58 -5.41 -16.39 -22.15
C ILE A 58 -4.95 -17.50 -23.09
N GLU A 59 -5.55 -17.53 -24.28
CA GLU A 59 -5.05 -18.27 -25.43
C GLU A 59 -4.38 -17.29 -26.40
N PHE A 60 -3.08 -17.45 -26.59
CA PHE A 60 -2.25 -16.65 -27.48
C PHE A 60 -1.93 -17.45 -28.76
N PRO A 61 -2.36 -16.99 -29.94
CA PRO A 61 -1.98 -17.60 -31.22
C PRO A 61 -0.55 -17.18 -31.59
N SER A 62 0.42 -18.02 -31.25
CA SER A 62 1.81 -17.90 -31.69
C SER A 62 1.98 -18.40 -33.14
N LYS A 63 3.12 -18.08 -33.74
CA LYS A 63 3.55 -18.60 -35.05
C LYS A 63 3.64 -20.12 -35.08
N GLU A 64 3.90 -20.76 -33.94
CA GLU A 64 4.09 -22.21 -33.81
C GLU A 64 2.84 -22.96 -33.33
N GLY A 65 1.77 -22.24 -32.96
CA GLY A 65 0.52 -22.83 -32.46
C GLY A 65 -0.23 -21.92 -31.49
N SER A 66 -1.32 -22.42 -30.90
CA SER A 66 -2.02 -21.71 -29.83
C SER A 66 -1.44 -22.13 -28.47
N HIS A 67 -0.90 -21.16 -27.73
CA HIS A 67 -0.32 -21.38 -26.40
C HIS A 67 -1.20 -20.74 -25.35
N LYS A 68 -1.29 -21.38 -24.18
CA LYS A 68 -1.96 -20.79 -23.02
C LYS A 68 -0.95 -20.10 -22.13
N ILE A 69 -1.33 -18.94 -21.59
CA ILE A 69 -0.52 -18.20 -20.62
C ILE A 69 -1.42 -17.81 -19.47
N THR A 70 -1.00 -18.12 -18.24
CA THR A 70 -1.72 -17.72 -17.04
C THR A 70 -1.04 -16.50 -16.45
N PHE A 71 -1.79 -15.42 -16.25
CA PHE A 71 -1.31 -14.20 -15.62
C PHE A 71 -1.79 -14.11 -14.17
N ILE A 72 -0.92 -13.63 -13.29
CA ILE A 72 -1.23 -13.17 -11.94
C ILE A 72 -1.00 -11.66 -11.90
N ASP A 73 -2.09 -10.90 -11.79
CA ASP A 73 -2.04 -9.47 -11.53
C ASP A 73 -1.79 -9.22 -10.05
N THR A 74 -0.73 -8.49 -9.73
CA THR A 74 -0.41 -8.11 -8.35
C THR A 74 -0.41 -6.59 -8.21
N PRO A 75 -0.97 -6.03 -7.13
CA PRO A 75 -0.89 -4.60 -6.87
C PRO A 75 0.56 -4.08 -6.79
N GLY A 76 0.80 -2.92 -7.40
CA GLY A 76 2.13 -2.30 -7.44
C GLY A 76 2.52 -1.46 -6.22
N HIS A 77 1.58 -1.18 -5.32
CA HIS A 77 1.81 -0.30 -4.17
C HIS A 77 2.56 -1.03 -3.05
N GLU A 78 3.51 -0.34 -2.41
CA GLU A 78 4.25 -0.77 -1.21
C GLU A 78 3.43 -1.56 -0.18
N ALA A 79 2.22 -1.10 0.16
CA ALA A 79 1.29 -1.77 1.08
C ALA A 79 1.00 -3.24 0.76
N PHE A 80 1.19 -3.65 -0.50
CA PHE A 80 0.95 -5.00 -1.01
C PHE A 80 2.24 -5.80 -1.24
N SER A 81 3.33 -5.46 -0.56
CA SER A 81 4.63 -6.16 -0.66
C SER A 81 4.50 -7.67 -0.43
N ALA A 82 3.76 -8.08 0.62
CA ALA A 82 3.52 -9.49 0.90
C ALA A 82 2.80 -10.21 -0.26
N MET A 83 1.89 -9.54 -0.97
CA MET A 83 1.24 -10.09 -2.15
C MET A 83 2.21 -10.27 -3.32
N ARG A 84 3.14 -9.33 -3.54
CA ARG A 84 4.19 -9.46 -4.56
C ARG A 84 5.11 -10.64 -4.27
N ALA A 85 5.59 -10.76 -3.02
CA ALA A 85 6.42 -11.89 -2.60
C ALA A 85 5.72 -13.24 -2.85
N ARG A 86 4.42 -13.31 -2.56
CA ARG A 86 3.56 -14.48 -2.80
C ARG A 86 3.39 -14.76 -4.30
N GLY A 87 3.09 -13.73 -5.09
CA GLY A 87 2.99 -13.81 -6.54
C GLY A 87 4.26 -14.38 -7.16
N ALA A 88 5.43 -13.81 -6.82
CA ALA A 88 6.73 -14.28 -7.31
C ALA A 88 6.94 -15.78 -7.05
N LYS A 89 6.70 -16.27 -5.83
CA LYS A 89 6.86 -17.69 -5.47
C LYS A 89 5.92 -18.63 -6.23
N VAL A 90 4.75 -18.15 -6.65
CA VAL A 90 3.75 -18.96 -7.38
C VAL A 90 4.02 -18.92 -8.89
N THR A 91 4.85 -18.02 -9.39
CA THR A 91 5.07 -17.86 -10.83
C THR A 91 6.32 -18.54 -11.32
N ASP A 92 6.30 -18.84 -12.62
CA ASP A 92 7.43 -19.42 -13.35
C ASP A 92 8.28 -18.33 -14.03
N LEU A 93 7.68 -17.15 -14.26
CA LEU A 93 8.31 -15.99 -14.90
C LEU A 93 7.73 -14.70 -14.31
N VAL A 94 8.59 -13.70 -14.03
CA VAL A 94 8.17 -12.35 -13.65
C VAL A 94 8.34 -11.41 -14.84
N VAL A 95 7.29 -10.68 -15.21
CA VAL A 95 7.35 -9.56 -16.16
C VAL A 95 7.46 -8.27 -15.38
N LEU A 96 8.64 -7.64 -15.43
CA LEU A 96 8.90 -6.35 -14.79
C LEU A 96 8.58 -5.21 -15.76
N VAL A 97 7.51 -4.48 -15.50
CA VAL A 97 7.10 -3.31 -16.29
C VAL A 97 7.81 -2.08 -15.76
N VAL A 98 8.57 -1.41 -16.63
CA VAL A 98 9.30 -0.17 -16.31
C VAL A 98 8.94 0.90 -17.34
N ALA A 99 8.47 2.05 -16.90
CA ALA A 99 8.12 3.16 -17.79
C ALA A 99 9.39 3.82 -18.36
N ALA A 100 9.42 4.05 -19.68
CA ALA A 100 10.57 4.62 -20.38
C ALA A 100 10.83 6.09 -20.04
N ASP A 101 9.80 6.85 -19.68
CA ASP A 101 9.84 8.25 -19.26
C ASP A 101 10.29 8.41 -17.80
N ASP A 102 9.91 7.47 -16.95
CA ASP A 102 10.09 7.58 -15.49
C ASP A 102 11.33 6.82 -14.97
N GLY A 103 11.59 5.64 -15.52
CA GLY A 103 12.73 4.78 -15.17
C GLY A 103 12.53 3.93 -13.93
N VAL A 104 13.63 3.44 -13.35
CA VAL A 104 13.59 2.54 -12.18
C VAL A 104 13.23 3.33 -10.92
N LYS A 105 12.26 2.81 -10.14
CA LYS A 105 11.75 3.39 -8.89
C LYS A 105 11.95 2.43 -7.71
N PRO A 106 11.79 2.88 -6.45
CA PRO A 106 11.91 2.01 -5.28
C PRO A 106 11.06 0.73 -5.36
N GLN A 107 9.81 0.83 -5.81
CA GLN A 107 8.93 -0.35 -6.01
C GLN A 107 9.41 -1.28 -7.13
N THR A 108 10.11 -0.74 -8.14
CA THR A 108 10.77 -1.54 -9.18
C THR A 108 11.92 -2.34 -8.58
N VAL A 109 12.76 -1.71 -7.74
CA VAL A 109 13.86 -2.38 -7.02
C VAL A 109 13.31 -3.47 -6.11
N GLU A 110 12.24 -3.19 -5.39
CA GLU A 110 11.57 -4.16 -4.53
C GLU A 110 11.07 -5.38 -5.35
N ALA A 111 10.42 -5.15 -6.49
CA ALA A 111 9.98 -6.22 -7.39
C ALA A 111 11.14 -7.07 -7.92
N ILE A 112 12.28 -6.44 -8.25
CA ILE A 112 13.51 -7.13 -8.64
C ILE A 112 14.00 -8.04 -7.50
N ASN A 113 13.99 -7.54 -6.26
CA ASN A 113 14.42 -8.32 -5.10
C ASN A 113 13.50 -9.52 -4.85
N HIS A 114 12.18 -9.35 -4.92
CA HIS A 114 11.21 -10.46 -4.80
C HIS A 114 11.45 -11.55 -5.85
N ALA A 115 11.72 -11.17 -7.11
CA ALA A 115 12.02 -12.12 -8.18
C ALA A 115 13.34 -12.86 -7.93
N LYS A 116 14.39 -12.15 -7.50
CA LYS A 116 15.71 -12.74 -7.16
C LYS A 116 15.59 -13.71 -5.98
N GLU A 117 14.89 -13.33 -4.91
CA GLU A 117 14.66 -14.17 -3.74
C GLU A 117 13.87 -15.44 -4.08
N ALA A 118 12.86 -15.30 -4.95
CA ALA A 118 12.09 -16.43 -5.45
C ALA A 118 12.84 -17.28 -6.50
N LYS A 119 14.01 -16.82 -6.97
CA LYS A 119 14.80 -17.44 -8.05
C LYS A 119 14.00 -17.63 -9.34
N VAL A 120 13.16 -16.65 -9.66
CA VAL A 120 12.32 -16.67 -10.86
C VAL A 120 12.96 -15.77 -11.93
N PRO A 121 13.06 -16.24 -13.19
CA PRO A 121 13.60 -15.44 -14.27
C PRO A 121 12.77 -14.18 -14.52
N LEU A 122 13.43 -13.11 -14.98
CA LEU A 122 12.85 -11.79 -15.11
C LEU A 122 12.87 -11.34 -16.57
N LEU A 123 11.69 -11.06 -17.11
CA LEU A 123 11.47 -10.47 -18.44
C LEU A 123 11.11 -9.00 -18.25
N VAL A 124 11.93 -8.09 -18.79
CA VAL A 124 11.69 -6.65 -18.66
C VAL A 124 10.81 -6.14 -19.80
N ALA A 125 9.69 -5.52 -19.47
CA ALA A 125 8.83 -4.81 -20.41
C ALA A 125 9.04 -3.29 -20.24
N ILE A 126 9.79 -2.67 -21.15
CA ILE A 126 10.00 -1.22 -21.16
C ILE A 126 8.77 -0.57 -21.81
N ASN A 127 7.89 0.01 -21.01
CA ASN A 127 6.60 0.55 -21.43
C ASN A 127 6.66 2.05 -21.74
N LYS A 128 5.60 2.59 -22.34
CA LYS A 128 5.43 4.02 -22.69
C LYS A 128 6.50 4.53 -23.68
N ILE A 129 6.97 3.68 -24.60
CA ILE A 129 7.92 4.07 -25.66
C ILE A 129 7.35 5.11 -26.64
N ASP A 130 6.04 5.32 -26.61
CA ASP A 130 5.34 6.30 -27.44
C ASP A 130 5.44 7.74 -26.91
N LEU A 131 5.85 7.94 -25.66
CA LEU A 131 5.97 9.28 -25.08
C LEU A 131 7.24 9.99 -25.56
N PRO A 132 7.20 11.30 -25.82
CA PRO A 132 8.37 12.06 -26.28
C PRO A 132 9.49 12.11 -25.22
N GLY A 133 9.18 11.90 -23.95
CA GLY A 133 10.14 11.80 -22.85
C GLY A 133 10.77 10.42 -22.67
N ALA A 134 10.42 9.43 -23.49
CA ALA A 134 10.91 8.06 -23.36
C ALA A 134 12.43 7.97 -23.56
N ASN A 135 13.14 7.39 -22.59
CA ASN A 135 14.59 7.19 -22.65
C ASN A 135 14.98 5.74 -22.29
N ILE A 136 14.96 4.88 -23.31
CA ILE A 136 15.27 3.45 -23.18
C ILE A 136 16.69 3.20 -22.66
N LYS A 137 17.67 4.01 -23.10
CA LYS A 137 19.08 3.86 -22.67
C LYS A 137 19.24 4.14 -21.18
N LYS A 138 18.54 5.16 -20.67
CA LYS A 138 18.52 5.49 -19.24
C LYS A 138 17.94 4.33 -18.43
N VAL A 139 16.81 3.77 -18.86
CA VAL A 139 16.18 2.62 -18.18
C VAL A 139 17.12 1.41 -18.13
N LYS A 140 17.71 1.02 -19.26
CA LYS A 140 18.67 -0.09 -19.32
C LYS A 140 19.88 0.14 -18.41
N SER A 141 20.41 1.37 -18.37
CA SER A 141 21.51 1.72 -17.47
C SER A 141 21.12 1.70 -16.00
N GLN A 142 19.88 2.08 -15.65
CA GLN A 142 19.39 2.00 -14.27
C GLN A 142 19.16 0.56 -13.82
N LEU A 143 18.56 -0.27 -14.68
CA LEU A 143 18.38 -1.71 -14.40
C LEU A 143 19.70 -2.43 -14.16
N ALA A 144 20.74 -2.09 -14.94
CA ALA A 144 22.07 -2.64 -14.74
C ALA A 144 22.69 -2.30 -13.37
N LYS A 145 22.31 -1.16 -12.76
CA LYS A 145 22.75 -0.80 -11.40
C LYS A 145 22.09 -1.65 -10.31
N GLU A 146 20.92 -2.20 -10.60
CA GLU A 146 20.15 -3.09 -9.70
C GLU A 146 20.40 -4.58 -10.03
N ASP A 147 21.54 -4.89 -10.63
CA ASP A 147 21.95 -6.19 -11.17
C ASP A 147 20.98 -6.86 -12.16
N VAL A 148 20.16 -6.07 -12.87
CA VAL A 148 19.35 -6.56 -13.98
C VAL A 148 20.04 -6.13 -15.28
N LEU A 149 21.03 -6.93 -15.70
CA LEU A 149 21.77 -6.68 -16.92
C LEU A 149 21.03 -7.27 -18.12
N VAL A 150 20.71 -6.44 -19.11
CA VAL A 150 19.98 -6.86 -20.30
C VAL A 150 20.89 -7.58 -21.31
N GLU A 151 20.34 -8.48 -22.13
CA GLU A 151 21.09 -9.30 -23.11
C GLU A 151 21.99 -8.47 -24.05
N GLU A 152 21.50 -7.33 -24.54
CA GLU A 152 22.28 -6.43 -25.41
C GLU A 152 23.56 -5.88 -24.75
N LEU A 153 23.63 -5.90 -23.42
CA LEU A 153 24.78 -5.48 -22.63
C LEU A 153 25.58 -6.68 -22.10
N GLY A 154 25.30 -7.89 -22.59
CA GLY A 154 25.95 -9.14 -22.17
C GLY A 154 25.38 -9.76 -20.90
N GLY A 155 24.15 -9.41 -20.52
CA GLY A 155 23.45 -9.99 -19.37
C GLY A 155 22.45 -11.10 -19.71
N GLU A 156 21.69 -11.54 -18.72
CA GLU A 156 20.71 -12.64 -18.82
C GLU A 156 19.25 -12.14 -18.93
N ALA A 157 18.99 -10.86 -18.61
CA ALA A 157 17.63 -10.32 -18.62
C ALA A 157 17.21 -9.96 -20.06
N VAL A 158 16.08 -10.52 -20.50
CA VAL A 158 15.49 -10.14 -21.79
C VAL A 158 14.70 -8.85 -21.62
N ALA A 159 14.82 -7.91 -22.56
CA ALA A 159 14.07 -6.66 -22.54
C ALA A 159 13.25 -6.47 -23.83
N VAL A 160 11.94 -6.28 -23.68
CA VAL A 160 11.01 -6.02 -24.78
C VAL A 160 10.48 -4.59 -24.68
N LEU A 161 10.44 -3.89 -25.81
CA LEU A 161 9.94 -2.52 -25.91
C LEU A 161 8.45 -2.54 -26.23
N ILE A 162 7.62 -1.93 -25.39
CA ILE A 162 6.17 -1.94 -25.56
C ILE A 162 5.55 -0.55 -25.40
N SER A 163 4.38 -0.36 -26.01
CA SER A 163 3.43 0.67 -25.62
C SER A 163 2.09 0.00 -25.35
N ALA A 164 1.75 -0.16 -24.08
CA ALA A 164 0.45 -0.71 -23.67
C ALA A 164 -0.70 0.12 -24.26
N LYS A 165 -0.57 1.47 -24.25
CA LYS A 165 -1.60 2.37 -24.73
C LYS A 165 -1.80 2.32 -26.25
N GLN A 166 -0.71 2.23 -27.03
CA GLN A 166 -0.78 2.11 -28.49
C GLN A 166 -0.88 0.67 -28.98
N GLN A 167 -0.90 -0.31 -28.07
CA GLN A 167 -0.90 -1.74 -28.36
C GLN A 167 0.27 -2.18 -29.26
N LYS A 168 1.46 -1.60 -29.05
CA LYS A 168 2.68 -1.92 -29.80
C LYS A 168 3.60 -2.81 -28.98
N GLY A 169 4.19 -3.83 -29.62
CA GLY A 169 5.15 -4.75 -28.99
C GLY A 169 4.56 -5.75 -28.00
N ILE A 170 3.23 -5.79 -27.83
CA ILE A 170 2.57 -6.73 -26.91
C ILE A 170 2.65 -8.15 -27.44
N ASP A 171 2.45 -8.36 -28.74
CA ASP A 171 2.61 -9.68 -29.36
C ASP A 171 4.06 -10.17 -29.21
N ASP A 172 5.05 -9.29 -29.40
CA ASP A 172 6.47 -9.62 -29.20
C ASP A 172 6.75 -10.02 -27.73
N LEU A 173 6.12 -9.34 -26.76
CA LEU A 173 6.20 -9.68 -25.35
C LEU A 173 5.61 -11.07 -25.07
N LEU A 174 4.44 -11.38 -25.63
CA LEU A 174 3.78 -12.68 -25.46
C LEU A 174 4.56 -13.81 -26.14
N GLU A 175 5.11 -13.58 -27.34
CA GLU A 175 6.02 -14.52 -28.01
C GLU A 175 7.25 -14.81 -27.15
N MET A 176 7.85 -13.77 -26.55
CA MET A 176 9.01 -13.94 -25.68
C MET A 176 8.69 -14.72 -24.40
N ILE A 177 7.50 -14.51 -23.81
CA ILE A 177 7.02 -15.28 -22.65
C ILE A 177 6.94 -16.77 -23.01
N VAL A 178 6.38 -17.10 -24.18
CA VAL A 178 6.26 -18.50 -24.64
C VAL A 178 7.65 -19.11 -24.85
N LEU A 179 8.55 -18.39 -25.51
CA LEU A 179 9.91 -18.86 -25.76
C LEU A 179 10.67 -19.15 -24.45
N LEU A 180 10.60 -18.24 -23.47
CA LEU A 180 11.21 -18.44 -22.16
C LEU A 180 10.59 -19.63 -21.43
N ALA A 181 9.27 -19.81 -21.52
CA ALA A 181 8.59 -20.95 -20.91
C ALA A 181 9.03 -22.30 -21.51
N GLU A 182 9.30 -22.35 -22.81
CA GLU A 182 9.83 -23.54 -23.48
C GLU A 182 11.27 -23.84 -23.03
N MET A 183 12.11 -22.81 -22.92
CA MET A 183 13.49 -22.97 -22.39
C MET A 183 13.52 -23.47 -20.94
N LEU A 184 12.52 -23.09 -20.13
CA LEU A 184 12.38 -23.55 -18.75
C LEU A 184 11.84 -24.98 -18.62
N GLU A 185 11.42 -25.61 -19.74
CA GLU A 185 10.83 -26.94 -19.79
C GLU A 185 9.73 -27.17 -18.74
N LEU A 186 8.81 -26.20 -18.60
CA LEU A 186 7.75 -26.24 -17.58
C LEU A 186 6.84 -27.46 -17.77
N ARG A 187 6.93 -28.42 -16.84
CA ARG A 187 6.20 -29.69 -16.88
C ARG A 187 5.32 -29.90 -15.65
N ALA A 188 4.18 -30.56 -15.83
CA ALA A 188 3.37 -31.11 -14.75
C ALA A 188 2.76 -32.46 -15.15
N ASP A 189 2.32 -33.22 -14.17
CA ASP A 189 1.56 -34.45 -14.36
C ASP A 189 0.07 -34.19 -14.05
N PRO A 190 -0.80 -34.05 -15.06
CA PRO A 190 -2.23 -33.83 -14.84
C PRO A 190 -2.93 -35.01 -14.12
N GLN A 191 -2.36 -36.22 -14.19
CA GLN A 191 -2.89 -37.42 -13.53
C GLN A 191 -2.22 -37.70 -12.17
N GLY A 192 -1.24 -36.89 -11.80
CA GLY A 192 -0.52 -36.95 -10.55
C GLY A 192 -1.35 -36.49 -9.35
N PRO A 193 -0.75 -36.48 -8.15
CA PRO A 193 -1.39 -35.92 -6.97
C PRO A 193 -1.67 -34.43 -7.17
N LEU A 194 -2.88 -34.00 -6.77
CA LEU A 194 -3.28 -32.60 -6.80
C LEU A 194 -2.40 -31.79 -5.85
N SER A 195 -1.82 -30.72 -6.38
CA SER A 195 -1.21 -29.62 -5.63
C SER A 195 -1.67 -28.32 -6.28
N ALA A 196 -2.17 -27.40 -5.47
CA ALA A 196 -2.55 -26.05 -5.88
C ALA A 196 -2.12 -25.06 -4.78
N VAL A 197 -2.10 -23.77 -5.09
CA VAL A 197 -1.75 -22.71 -4.11
C VAL A 197 -2.91 -21.73 -4.02
N VAL A 198 -3.27 -21.33 -2.80
CA VAL A 198 -4.25 -20.27 -2.56
C VAL A 198 -3.65 -18.93 -2.91
N VAL A 199 -4.28 -18.22 -3.83
CA VAL A 199 -3.88 -16.88 -4.28
C VAL A 199 -4.66 -15.81 -3.51
N GLU A 200 -5.97 -15.99 -3.40
CA GLU A 200 -6.87 -15.11 -2.65
C GLU A 200 -7.96 -15.93 -1.96
N SER A 201 -8.48 -15.46 -0.83
CA SER A 201 -9.64 -16.02 -0.15
C SER A 201 -10.52 -14.91 0.41
N HIS A 202 -11.84 -15.15 0.37
CA HIS A 202 -12.84 -14.24 0.90
C HIS A 202 -14.15 -14.98 1.23
N PRO A 203 -14.96 -14.47 2.18
CA PRO A 203 -16.32 -14.93 2.40
C PRO A 203 -17.26 -14.33 1.36
N ASP A 204 -18.11 -15.16 0.76
CA ASP A 204 -19.19 -14.73 -0.12
C ASP A 204 -20.54 -15.04 0.55
N SER A 205 -21.47 -14.08 0.50
CA SER A 205 -22.78 -14.18 1.19
C SER A 205 -23.69 -15.28 0.66
N HIS A 206 -23.50 -15.72 -0.58
CA HIS A 206 -24.31 -16.77 -1.23
C HIS A 206 -23.55 -18.10 -1.32
N LYS A 207 -22.24 -18.03 -1.58
CA LYS A 207 -21.39 -19.21 -1.81
C LYS A 207 -20.73 -19.71 -0.52
N GLY A 208 -20.67 -18.91 0.54
CA GLY A 208 -19.88 -19.20 1.73
C GLY A 208 -18.39 -18.88 1.50
N PRO A 209 -17.45 -19.50 2.24
CA PRO A 209 -16.03 -19.29 2.03
C PRO A 209 -15.58 -19.75 0.64
N VAL A 210 -14.95 -18.84 -0.09
CA VAL A 210 -14.39 -19.08 -1.41
C VAL A 210 -12.90 -18.78 -1.43
N ALA A 211 -12.17 -19.50 -2.29
CA ALA A 211 -10.74 -19.29 -2.47
C ALA A 211 -10.36 -19.41 -3.94
N SER A 212 -9.66 -18.41 -4.45
CA SER A 212 -9.00 -18.44 -5.76
C SER A 212 -7.70 -19.21 -5.63
N VAL A 213 -7.55 -20.29 -6.40
CA VAL A 213 -6.37 -21.15 -6.37
C VAL A 213 -5.76 -21.29 -7.76
N ILE A 214 -4.46 -21.52 -7.83
CA ILE A 214 -3.77 -21.92 -9.06
C ILE A 214 -3.29 -23.35 -8.92
N VAL A 215 -3.71 -24.22 -9.83
CA VAL A 215 -3.28 -25.63 -9.85
C VAL A 215 -1.83 -25.71 -10.30
N LYS A 216 -0.96 -26.34 -9.51
CA LYS A 216 0.46 -26.58 -9.83
C LYS A 216 0.66 -27.95 -10.47
N ASN A 217 0.01 -28.97 -9.94
CA ASN A 217 0.12 -30.35 -10.41
C ASN A 217 -1.19 -31.11 -10.21
N GLY A 218 -1.41 -32.17 -10.98
CA GLY A 218 -2.66 -32.94 -10.95
C GLY A 218 -3.83 -32.19 -11.58
N THR A 219 -5.04 -32.70 -11.37
CA THR A 219 -6.27 -32.08 -11.86
C THR A 219 -7.23 -31.86 -10.70
N LEU A 220 -7.68 -30.62 -10.52
CA LEU A 220 -8.70 -30.26 -9.55
C LEU A 220 -10.09 -30.50 -10.16
N LYS A 221 -10.98 -31.19 -9.45
CA LYS A 221 -12.30 -31.60 -9.95
C LYS A 221 -13.40 -31.31 -8.94
N VAL A 222 -14.59 -31.01 -9.45
CA VAL A 222 -15.80 -30.91 -8.62
C VAL A 222 -16.06 -32.24 -7.90
N GLY A 223 -16.40 -32.15 -6.61
CA GLY A 223 -16.64 -33.29 -5.74
C GLY A 223 -15.42 -33.82 -4.98
N GLN A 224 -14.21 -33.37 -5.32
CA GLN A 224 -13.00 -33.70 -4.54
C GLN A 224 -13.08 -33.10 -3.13
N THR A 225 -12.43 -33.76 -2.18
CA THR A 225 -12.24 -33.22 -0.84
C THR A 225 -10.83 -32.66 -0.75
N LEU A 226 -10.74 -31.38 -0.44
CA LEU A 226 -9.49 -30.64 -0.33
C LEU A 226 -9.12 -30.41 1.13
N SER A 227 -7.83 -30.27 1.36
CA SER A 227 -7.26 -29.82 2.62
C SER A 227 -6.21 -28.76 2.34
N SER A 228 -6.21 -27.70 3.15
CA SER A 228 -5.26 -26.59 3.10
C SER A 228 -5.02 -26.13 4.54
N GLU A 229 -3.84 -26.38 5.09
CA GLU A 229 -3.43 -25.92 6.44
C GLU A 229 -4.50 -26.04 7.54
N GLY A 230 -5.12 -27.22 7.66
CA GLY A 230 -6.15 -27.50 8.67
C GLY A 230 -7.59 -27.19 8.25
N VAL A 231 -7.78 -26.38 7.21
CA VAL A 231 -9.10 -26.13 6.59
C VAL A 231 -9.42 -27.24 5.60
N ARG A 232 -10.61 -27.83 5.73
CA ARG A 232 -11.12 -28.87 4.82
C ARG A 232 -12.36 -28.39 4.08
N GLY A 233 -12.56 -28.93 2.88
CA GLY A 233 -13.68 -28.56 2.04
C GLY A 233 -14.00 -29.61 1.02
N LYS A 234 -15.29 -29.81 0.72
CA LYS A 234 -15.69 -30.58 -0.47
C LYS A 234 -16.00 -29.59 -1.58
N VAL A 235 -15.33 -29.72 -2.72
CA VAL A 235 -15.51 -28.85 -3.87
C VAL A 235 -16.96 -28.97 -4.37
N ARG A 236 -17.75 -27.94 -4.15
CA ARG A 236 -19.14 -27.83 -4.63
C ARG A 236 -19.20 -27.28 -6.04
N ALA A 237 -18.36 -26.29 -6.33
CA ALA A 237 -18.24 -25.70 -7.65
C ALA A 237 -16.80 -25.23 -7.88
N LEU A 238 -16.41 -25.23 -9.16
CA LEU A 238 -15.21 -24.59 -9.67
C LEU A 238 -15.66 -23.51 -10.65
N ILE A 239 -15.25 -22.28 -10.44
CA ILE A 239 -15.63 -21.14 -11.25
C ILE A 239 -14.36 -20.55 -11.87
N ASN A 240 -14.35 -20.41 -13.19
CA ASN A 240 -13.21 -19.83 -13.88
C ASN A 240 -13.22 -18.30 -13.82
N GLU A 241 -12.18 -17.65 -14.34
CA GLU A 241 -11.98 -16.19 -14.34
C GLU A 241 -13.09 -15.40 -15.06
N TRP A 242 -13.87 -16.06 -15.93
CA TRP A 242 -15.01 -15.45 -16.63
C TRP A 242 -16.36 -15.71 -15.92
N GLY A 243 -16.34 -16.24 -14.69
CA GLY A 243 -17.53 -16.54 -13.91
C GLY A 243 -18.28 -17.80 -14.36
N LYS A 244 -17.71 -18.60 -15.27
CA LYS A 244 -18.32 -19.83 -15.78
C LYS A 244 -17.93 -21.02 -14.91
N GLN A 245 -18.91 -21.85 -14.57
CA GLN A 245 -18.64 -23.10 -13.88
C GLN A 245 -17.95 -24.10 -14.81
N ILE A 246 -16.88 -24.73 -14.30
CA ILE A 246 -16.11 -25.75 -15.01
C ILE A 246 -16.10 -27.06 -14.21
N PRO A 247 -16.05 -28.24 -14.86
CA PRO A 247 -16.04 -29.52 -14.15
C PRO A 247 -14.66 -29.87 -13.54
N SER A 248 -13.59 -29.33 -14.12
CA SER A 248 -12.21 -29.59 -13.72
C SER A 248 -11.26 -28.48 -14.16
N ALA A 249 -10.19 -28.26 -13.40
CA ALA A 249 -9.09 -27.36 -13.71
C ALA A 249 -7.77 -28.15 -13.82
N LEU A 250 -7.03 -27.90 -14.91
CA LEU A 250 -5.74 -28.53 -15.22
C LEU A 250 -4.57 -27.73 -14.60
N PRO A 251 -3.33 -28.24 -14.63
CA PRO A 251 -2.17 -27.48 -14.21
C PRO A 251 -2.08 -26.11 -14.88
N SER A 252 -1.63 -25.12 -14.11
CA SER A 252 -1.59 -23.69 -14.43
C SER A 252 -2.94 -22.99 -14.59
N THR A 253 -4.08 -23.66 -14.46
CA THR A 253 -5.39 -23.00 -14.56
C THR A 253 -5.73 -22.29 -13.22
N PRO A 254 -6.04 -20.98 -13.23
CA PRO A 254 -6.61 -20.30 -12.07
C PRO A 254 -8.10 -20.64 -11.94
N VAL A 255 -8.57 -20.87 -10.71
CA VAL A 255 -9.97 -21.24 -10.48
C VAL A 255 -10.43 -20.84 -9.08
N GLU A 256 -11.64 -20.30 -8.98
CA GLU A 256 -12.32 -20.06 -7.72
C GLU A 256 -12.98 -21.36 -7.25
N VAL A 257 -12.62 -21.79 -6.04
CA VAL A 257 -13.10 -23.01 -5.39
C VAL A 257 -14.15 -22.64 -4.36
N VAL A 258 -15.35 -23.19 -4.55
CA VAL A 258 -16.46 -23.06 -3.61
C VAL A 258 -16.61 -24.35 -2.82
N GLY A 259 -16.64 -24.26 -1.49
CA GLY A 259 -16.95 -25.40 -0.62
C GLY A 259 -15.92 -25.71 0.47
N PHE A 260 -15.00 -24.79 0.76
CA PHE A 260 -14.26 -24.82 2.01
C PHE A 260 -15.19 -24.57 3.21
N GLN A 261 -14.86 -25.18 4.36
CA GLN A 261 -15.57 -24.95 5.61
C GLN A 261 -15.27 -23.55 6.19
N ASP A 262 -14.06 -23.05 5.93
CA ASP A 262 -13.59 -21.73 6.31
C ASP A 262 -12.69 -21.16 5.21
N ALA A 263 -12.35 -19.87 5.24
CA ALA A 263 -11.43 -19.28 4.29
C ALA A 263 -10.00 -19.84 4.52
N PRO A 264 -9.37 -20.51 3.55
CA PRO A 264 -8.01 -20.99 3.72
C PRO A 264 -7.03 -19.83 3.74
N ALA A 265 -5.90 -20.03 4.44
CA ALA A 265 -4.82 -19.06 4.49
C ALA A 265 -4.26 -18.78 3.09
N LEU A 266 -3.90 -17.52 2.84
CA LEU A 266 -3.27 -17.12 1.60
C LEU A 266 -1.92 -17.82 1.44
N GLY A 267 -1.55 -18.20 0.22
CA GLY A 267 -0.28 -18.87 -0.09
C GLY A 267 -0.18 -20.32 0.39
N ALA A 268 -1.18 -20.82 1.13
CA ALA A 268 -1.23 -22.19 1.58
C ALA A 268 -1.32 -23.16 0.40
N GLU A 269 -0.66 -24.32 0.54
CA GLU A 269 -0.80 -25.40 -0.43
C GLU A 269 -2.09 -26.19 -0.18
N VAL A 270 -2.79 -26.47 -1.28
CA VAL A 270 -4.04 -27.21 -1.33
C VAL A 270 -3.78 -28.57 -1.95
N TYR A 271 -4.21 -29.63 -1.25
CA TYR A 271 -4.06 -31.01 -1.70
C TYR A 271 -5.38 -31.78 -1.64
N GLU A 272 -5.46 -32.87 -2.40
CA GLU A 272 -6.59 -33.81 -2.30
C GLU A 272 -6.46 -34.68 -1.03
N SER A 273 -7.46 -34.62 -0.16
CA SER A 273 -7.56 -35.44 1.05
C SER A 273 -8.32 -36.72 0.76
N LYS A 274 -7.63 -37.88 0.79
CA LYS A 274 -8.24 -39.20 0.60
C LYS A 274 -8.60 -39.85 1.94
N GLY A 275 -9.71 -39.43 2.54
CA GLY A 275 -10.28 -40.06 3.75
C GLY A 275 -10.02 -39.32 5.08
N LYS A 276 -10.61 -39.84 6.18
CA LYS A 276 -10.43 -39.28 7.53
C LYS A 276 -9.03 -39.67 8.06
N MET A 277 -8.26 -38.65 8.41
CA MET A 277 -6.93 -38.69 9.05
C MET A 277 -5.74 -38.99 8.13
N GLU A 278 -5.19 -37.94 7.54
CA GLU A 278 -3.74 -37.71 7.59
C GLU A 278 -3.54 -36.31 8.15
N HIS A 279 -3.40 -36.20 9.48
CA HIS A 279 -2.64 -35.10 10.04
C HIS A 279 -1.21 -35.29 9.53
N ARG A 280 -0.86 -34.63 8.42
CA ARG A 280 0.37 -33.87 8.52
C ARG A 280 0.04 -32.83 9.55
N GLU A 281 0.59 -32.99 10.75
CA GLU A 281 0.74 -31.86 11.65
C GLU A 281 1.32 -30.75 10.77
N ALA A 282 0.47 -29.80 10.38
CA ALA A 282 0.95 -28.45 10.25
C ALA A 282 1.75 -28.25 11.54
N PRO A 283 2.99 -27.73 11.50
CA PRO A 283 3.56 -27.25 12.74
C PRO A 283 2.43 -26.46 13.37
N GLN A 284 2.03 -26.85 14.58
CA GLN A 284 1.32 -25.92 15.41
C GLN A 284 2.32 -24.79 15.56
N ILE A 285 2.28 -23.86 14.62
CA ILE A 285 2.32 -22.46 14.93
C ILE A 285 1.10 -22.36 15.84
N LEU A 286 1.33 -22.74 17.11
CA LEU A 286 0.84 -22.01 18.24
C LEU A 286 0.74 -20.61 17.69
N GLN A 287 -0.47 -20.05 17.65
CA GLN A 287 -0.58 -18.63 17.81
C GLN A 287 0.25 -18.35 19.07
N LYS A 288 1.55 -18.16 18.89
CA LYS A 288 2.29 -17.16 19.59
C LYS A 288 1.56 -15.91 19.12
N GLU A 289 0.42 -15.66 19.78
CA GLU A 289 0.22 -14.37 20.41
C GLU A 289 1.63 -13.89 20.71
N ASP A 290 2.05 -12.82 20.04
CA ASP A 290 3.25 -12.09 20.39
C ASP A 290 3.08 -11.63 21.85
N TYR A 291 3.20 -12.55 22.80
CA TYR A 291 3.68 -12.26 24.12
C TYR A 291 5.10 -11.82 23.85
N LYS A 292 5.26 -10.52 23.61
CA LYS A 292 6.44 -9.81 24.07
C LYS A 292 6.70 -10.38 25.46
N GLU A 293 7.76 -11.17 25.62
CA GLU A 293 8.28 -11.48 26.94
C GLU A 293 8.55 -10.12 27.57
N LEU A 294 7.63 -9.65 28.41
CA LEU A 294 7.78 -8.44 29.17
C LEU A 294 9.02 -8.65 30.00
N THR A 295 10.12 -8.04 29.58
CA THR A 295 11.35 -8.06 30.35
C THR A 295 11.09 -7.24 31.61
N LEU A 296 11.77 -7.55 32.72
CA LEU A 296 11.68 -6.73 33.94
C LEU A 296 11.99 -5.24 33.65
N GLN A 297 12.70 -4.93 32.56
CA GLN A 297 12.95 -3.58 32.06
C GLN A 297 11.68 -2.90 31.52
N ASP A 298 10.77 -3.61 30.84
CA ASP A 298 9.48 -3.05 30.36
C ASP A 298 8.53 -2.64 31.49
N PHE A 299 8.72 -3.18 32.70
CA PHE A 299 7.98 -2.80 33.92
C PHE A 299 8.61 -1.62 34.67
N LEU A 300 9.89 -1.35 34.44
CA LEU A 300 10.67 -0.34 35.16
C LEU A 300 10.71 1.00 34.42
N GLU A 301 10.42 1.02 33.11
CA GLU A 301 10.26 2.25 32.36
C GLU A 301 8.86 2.82 32.55
N PRO A 302 8.70 4.08 33.00
CA PRO A 302 7.41 4.74 32.98
C PRO A 302 7.00 4.93 31.52
N LYS A 303 6.14 4.03 31.01
CA LYS A 303 5.45 4.25 29.75
C LYS A 303 4.56 5.47 29.91
N ILE A 304 4.94 6.55 29.25
CA ILE A 304 4.01 7.65 28.98
C ILE A 304 2.89 7.01 28.15
N GLU A 305 1.72 6.79 28.76
CA GLU A 305 0.55 6.28 28.04
C GLU A 305 0.15 7.31 26.99
N LYS A 306 0.58 7.09 25.75
CA LYS A 306 0.10 7.87 24.62
C LYS A 306 -1.40 7.60 24.48
N PRO A 307 -2.24 8.62 24.27
CA PRO A 307 -3.64 8.39 23.93
C PRO A 307 -3.74 7.46 22.71
N GLY A 308 -4.53 6.41 22.85
CA GLY A 308 -4.66 5.36 21.85
C GLY A 308 -5.77 5.66 20.85
N ILE A 309 -5.48 5.61 19.56
CA ILE A 309 -6.49 5.58 18.50
C ILE A 309 -6.87 4.13 18.26
N ASN A 310 -8.07 3.75 18.69
CA ASN A 310 -8.56 2.39 18.54
C ASN A 310 -9.30 2.23 17.21
N VAL A 311 -9.00 1.18 16.46
CA VAL A 311 -9.66 0.87 15.18
C VAL A 311 -10.11 -0.59 15.11
N VAL A 312 -11.25 -0.81 14.48
CA VAL A 312 -11.76 -2.11 14.04
C VAL A 312 -11.77 -2.12 12.52
N ILE A 313 -11.16 -3.11 11.88
CA ILE A 313 -10.96 -3.16 10.43
C ILE A 313 -11.78 -4.29 9.84
N LYS A 314 -12.60 -3.97 8.83
CA LYS A 314 -13.33 -4.93 8.02
C LYS A 314 -12.96 -4.75 6.55
N ALA A 315 -12.46 -5.81 5.92
CA ALA A 315 -12.05 -5.78 4.52
C ALA A 315 -12.77 -6.84 3.69
N GLU A 316 -12.84 -6.64 2.37
CA GLU A 316 -13.53 -7.56 1.47
C GLU A 316 -12.80 -8.89 1.22
N SER A 317 -11.47 -8.94 1.33
CA SER A 317 -10.66 -10.15 1.16
C SER A 317 -9.51 -10.19 2.17
N GLU A 318 -8.99 -11.40 2.43
CA GLU A 318 -7.84 -11.62 3.33
C GLU A 318 -6.62 -10.82 2.87
N GLY A 319 -6.44 -10.70 1.56
CA GLY A 319 -5.31 -9.97 0.98
C GLY A 319 -5.35 -8.49 1.35
N SER A 320 -6.50 -7.84 1.14
CA SER A 320 -6.67 -6.43 1.51
C SER A 320 -6.50 -6.22 3.01
N LEU A 321 -6.99 -7.15 3.84
CA LEU A 321 -6.82 -7.08 5.28
C LEU A 321 -5.34 -7.14 5.70
N GLU A 322 -4.57 -8.09 5.15
CA GLU A 322 -3.13 -8.23 5.39
C GLU A 322 -2.36 -6.96 4.99
N ALA A 323 -2.69 -6.39 3.84
CA ALA A 323 -2.07 -5.17 3.32
C ALA A 323 -2.35 -3.95 4.22
N ILE A 324 -3.60 -3.76 4.64
CA ILE A 324 -3.98 -2.65 5.52
C ILE A 324 -3.30 -2.81 6.88
N VAL A 325 -3.39 -3.99 7.51
CA VAL A 325 -2.82 -4.22 8.84
C VAL A 325 -1.30 -4.06 8.85
N SER A 326 -0.60 -4.58 7.84
CA SER A 326 0.85 -4.43 7.73
C SER A 326 1.26 -2.98 7.52
N SER A 327 0.55 -2.24 6.66
CA SER A 327 0.82 -0.81 6.41
C SER A 327 0.59 0.03 7.66
N LEU A 328 -0.53 -0.18 8.35
CA LEU A 328 -0.86 0.53 9.59
C LEU A 328 0.14 0.25 10.72
N LYS A 329 0.72 -0.96 10.79
CA LYS A 329 1.77 -1.30 11.77
C LYS A 329 3.08 -0.56 11.53
N ASN A 330 3.36 -0.17 10.28
CA ASN A 330 4.57 0.57 9.93
C ASN A 330 4.44 2.09 10.22
N ILE A 331 3.22 2.57 10.46
CA ILE A 331 2.99 3.97 10.84
C ILE A 331 3.35 4.12 12.33
N HIS A 332 4.29 5.02 12.61
CA HIS A 332 4.71 5.34 13.97
C HIS A 332 4.47 6.82 14.26
N SER A 333 3.94 7.12 15.44
CA SER A 333 3.73 8.49 15.93
C SER A 333 4.26 8.64 17.35
N ASP A 334 4.85 9.81 17.61
CA ASP A 334 5.30 10.20 18.94
C ASP A 334 4.15 10.66 19.84
N GLN A 335 3.01 11.04 19.26
CA GLN A 335 1.89 11.67 19.97
C GLN A 335 0.78 10.67 20.32
N PHE A 336 0.43 9.79 19.40
CA PHE A 336 -0.69 8.85 19.53
C PHE A 336 -0.25 7.41 19.23
N GLU A 337 -0.89 6.44 19.85
CA GLU A 337 -0.65 5.02 19.59
C GLU A 337 -1.83 4.41 18.82
N LEU A 338 -1.59 3.86 17.63
CA LEU A 338 -2.62 3.14 16.88
C LEU A 338 -2.81 1.73 17.45
N LYS A 339 -4.05 1.37 17.81
CA LYS A 339 -4.39 0.02 18.29
C LYS A 339 -5.48 -0.60 17.41
N ILE A 340 -5.10 -1.66 16.71
CA ILE A 340 -6.04 -2.49 15.94
C ILE A 340 -6.66 -3.50 16.90
N LEU A 341 -7.92 -3.26 17.31
CA LEU A 341 -8.62 -4.11 18.28
C LEU A 341 -9.15 -5.41 17.65
N HIS A 342 -9.60 -5.30 16.40
CA HIS A 342 -10.11 -6.42 15.63
C HIS A 342 -9.92 -6.14 14.14
N ALA A 343 -9.51 -7.16 13.40
CA ALA A 343 -9.32 -7.13 11.96
C ALA A 343 -9.89 -8.43 11.40
N ALA A 344 -10.90 -8.34 10.52
CA ALA A 344 -11.55 -9.51 9.95
C ALA A 344 -12.10 -9.25 8.55
N VAL A 345 -12.24 -10.31 7.77
CA VAL A 345 -12.85 -10.23 6.43
C VAL A 345 -14.37 -10.35 6.52
N GLY A 346 -15.07 -9.61 5.64
CA GLY A 346 -16.53 -9.64 5.51
C GLY A 346 -17.23 -8.41 6.11
N GLU A 347 -18.52 -8.29 5.83
CA GLU A 347 -19.33 -7.11 6.18
C GLU A 347 -19.29 -6.76 7.68
N VAL A 348 -19.47 -5.47 7.98
CA VAL A 348 -19.61 -4.98 9.35
C VAL A 348 -20.85 -5.60 10.00
N ASN A 349 -20.69 -6.18 11.20
CA ASN A 349 -21.77 -6.79 11.96
C ASN A 349 -22.01 -6.09 13.31
N LYS A 350 -23.03 -6.54 14.06
CA LYS A 350 -23.41 -5.95 15.35
C LYS A 350 -22.31 -6.03 16.40
N SER A 351 -21.56 -7.14 16.42
CA SER A 351 -20.46 -7.35 17.38
C SER A 351 -19.33 -6.37 17.13
N ASP A 352 -19.04 -6.04 15.86
CA ASP A 352 -18.04 -5.05 15.48
C ASP A 352 -18.41 -3.65 16.01
N VAL A 353 -19.67 -3.23 15.82
CA VAL A 353 -20.18 -1.93 16.31
C VAL A 353 -20.18 -1.87 17.84
N LEU A 354 -20.57 -2.96 18.51
CA LEU A 354 -20.60 -3.01 19.97
C LEU A 354 -19.18 -2.98 20.57
N LEU A 355 -18.23 -3.73 19.98
CA LEU A 355 -16.82 -3.69 20.38
C LEU A 355 -16.27 -2.27 20.23
N ALA A 356 -16.54 -1.63 19.09
CA ALA A 356 -16.12 -0.27 18.82
C ALA A 356 -16.70 0.72 19.83
N LYS A 357 -17.98 0.60 20.19
CA LYS A 357 -18.59 1.39 21.27
C LYS A 357 -17.88 1.19 22.61
N THR A 358 -17.68 -0.06 23.03
CA THR A 358 -17.10 -0.38 24.34
C THR A 358 -15.66 0.12 24.46
N ALA A 359 -14.89 0.06 23.38
CA ALA A 359 -13.48 0.43 23.38
C ALA A 359 -13.22 1.85 22.84
N GLY A 360 -14.25 2.62 22.50
CA GLY A 360 -14.10 3.95 21.89
C GLY A 360 -13.38 3.92 20.55
N ALA A 361 -13.58 2.87 19.75
CA ALA A 361 -12.91 2.66 18.48
C ALA A 361 -13.75 3.17 17.29
N SER A 362 -13.07 3.48 16.18
CA SER A 362 -13.71 3.67 14.88
C SER A 362 -13.71 2.39 14.07
N VAL A 363 -14.74 2.16 13.25
CA VAL A 363 -14.79 1.02 12.32
C VAL A 363 -14.37 1.49 10.94
N LEU A 364 -13.33 0.87 10.37
CA LEU A 364 -12.85 1.11 9.01
C LEU A 364 -13.35 -0.02 8.10
N SER A 365 -14.22 0.32 7.16
CA SER A 365 -14.79 -0.60 6.16
C SER A 365 -14.08 -0.40 4.82
N PHE A 366 -13.30 -1.38 4.38
CA PHE A 366 -12.55 -1.31 3.13
C PHE A 366 -13.24 -2.10 2.02
N ARG A 367 -13.72 -1.40 1.00
CA ARG A 367 -14.42 -1.92 -0.19
C ARG A 367 -15.65 -2.80 0.12
N LEU A 368 -16.20 -2.64 1.32
CA LEU A 368 -17.41 -3.32 1.77
C LEU A 368 -18.52 -2.30 1.98
N LYS A 369 -19.69 -2.58 1.41
CA LYS A 369 -20.89 -1.80 1.74
C LYS A 369 -21.28 -2.05 3.19
N VAL A 370 -21.53 -0.97 3.91
CA VAL A 370 -22.06 -1.07 5.28
C VAL A 370 -23.57 -1.25 5.18
N PRO A 371 -24.15 -2.33 5.77
CA PRO A 371 -25.59 -2.51 5.73
C PRO A 371 -26.32 -1.33 6.39
N PRO A 372 -27.45 -0.82 5.84
CA PRO A 372 -28.16 0.35 6.40
C PRO A 372 -28.59 0.18 7.86
N VAL A 373 -28.83 -1.07 8.28
CA VAL A 373 -29.14 -1.40 9.68
C VAL A 373 -27.94 -1.13 10.60
N MET A 374 -26.72 -1.43 10.13
CA MET A 374 -25.50 -1.18 10.89
C MET A 374 -25.15 0.31 10.94
N GLU A 375 -25.39 1.07 9.85
CA GLU A 375 -25.23 2.53 9.88
C GLU A 375 -26.15 3.20 10.91
N ARG A 376 -27.41 2.76 10.99
CA ARG A 376 -28.36 3.27 11.99
C ARG A 376 -27.90 2.94 13.40
N MET A 377 -27.51 1.70 13.64
CA MET A 377 -26.99 1.27 14.95
C MET A 377 -25.74 2.06 15.33
N ALA A 378 -24.81 2.28 14.41
CA ALA A 378 -23.61 3.07 14.67
C ALA A 378 -23.94 4.52 15.04
N LYS A 379 -24.92 5.14 14.37
CA LYS A 379 -25.42 6.49 14.72
C LYS A 379 -26.05 6.53 16.12
N GLU A 380 -26.88 5.55 16.46
CA GLU A 380 -27.50 5.44 17.79
C GLU A 380 -26.45 5.25 18.89
N GLU A 381 -25.45 4.41 18.61
CA GLU A 381 -24.37 4.07 19.54
C GLU A 381 -23.19 5.06 19.51
N LYS A 382 -23.26 6.10 18.67
CA LYS A 382 -22.22 7.12 18.44
C LYS A 382 -20.86 6.54 18.05
N VAL A 383 -20.87 5.47 17.27
CA VAL A 383 -19.68 4.84 16.69
C VAL A 383 -19.45 5.39 15.29
N LEU A 384 -18.23 5.81 14.99
CA LEU A 384 -17.84 6.27 13.66
C LEU A 384 -17.53 5.06 12.76
N ILE A 385 -18.24 4.94 11.65
CA ILE A 385 -17.91 4.00 10.57
C ILE A 385 -17.43 4.81 9.37
N LYS A 386 -16.19 4.58 8.95
CA LYS A 386 -15.61 5.17 7.74
C LYS A 386 -15.51 4.11 6.65
N HIS A 387 -15.79 4.52 5.42
CA HIS A 387 -15.78 3.64 4.26
C HIS A 387 -14.71 4.11 3.28
N TYR A 388 -13.85 3.18 2.85
CA TYR A 388 -12.75 3.45 1.94
C TYR A 388 -12.81 2.55 0.73
N LEU A 389 -12.53 3.12 -0.44
CA LEU A 389 -12.34 2.37 -1.68
C LEU A 389 -10.87 2.24 -2.05
N LEU A 390 -10.06 3.21 -1.64
CA LEU A 390 -8.62 3.26 -1.88
C LEU A 390 -7.86 3.10 -0.57
N ILE A 391 -6.82 2.26 -0.57
CA ILE A 391 -6.02 2.03 0.64
C ILE A 391 -5.29 3.30 1.07
N TYR A 392 -4.89 4.17 0.13
CA TYR A 392 -4.24 5.44 0.42
C TYR A 392 -5.12 6.38 1.24
N GLU A 393 -6.39 6.56 0.85
CA GLU A 393 -7.34 7.39 1.61
C GLU A 393 -7.47 6.92 3.07
N LEU A 394 -7.45 5.60 3.28
CA LEU A 394 -7.48 5.02 4.62
C LEU A 394 -6.19 5.32 5.38
N LEU A 395 -5.03 5.08 4.77
CA LEU A 395 -3.74 5.29 5.42
C LEU A 395 -3.49 6.77 5.72
N GLU A 396 -3.71 7.66 4.76
CA GLU A 396 -3.56 9.11 4.90
C GLU A 396 -4.45 9.65 6.03
N GLU A 397 -5.73 9.27 6.08
CA GLU A 397 -6.61 9.77 7.13
C GLU A 397 -6.24 9.22 8.53
N ILE A 398 -5.64 8.03 8.61
CA ILE A 398 -5.11 7.50 9.87
C ILE A 398 -3.79 8.19 10.24
N GLU A 399 -2.91 8.47 9.28
CA GLU A 399 -1.69 9.26 9.50
C GLU A 399 -2.03 10.67 10.00
N GLU A 400 -2.97 11.35 9.36
CA GLU A 400 -3.51 12.65 9.79
C GLU A 400 -4.08 12.56 11.21
N ALA A 401 -4.84 11.52 11.52
CA ALA A 401 -5.37 11.33 12.87
C ALA A 401 -4.27 11.08 13.91
N LEU A 402 -3.20 10.36 13.56
CA LEU A 402 -2.07 10.02 14.43
C LEU A 402 -1.07 11.14 14.62
N TRP A 403 -0.97 12.05 13.66
CA TRP A 403 -0.18 13.27 13.78
C TRP A 403 -0.99 14.43 14.36
N GLY A 404 -2.31 14.26 14.49
CA GLY A 404 -3.25 15.33 14.85
C GLY A 404 -3.24 16.40 13.77
N GLU A 405 -3.93 17.53 13.99
CA GLU A 405 -3.51 18.75 13.30
C GLU A 405 -2.01 18.92 13.60
N VAL A 406 -1.16 18.53 12.65
CA VAL A 406 0.07 19.25 12.40
C VAL A 406 -0.44 20.66 12.10
N THR A 407 -0.66 21.40 13.18
CA THR A 407 -0.44 22.82 13.16
C THR A 407 0.99 22.88 12.67
N ASP A 408 1.12 23.03 11.34
CA ASP A 408 2.34 23.45 10.69
C ASP A 408 2.99 24.35 11.70
N GLU A 409 4.20 23.99 12.16
CA GLU A 409 5.03 24.91 12.92
C GLU A 409 4.84 26.24 12.22
N VAL A 410 4.08 27.15 12.86
CA VAL A 410 3.63 28.34 12.17
C VAL A 410 4.93 29.04 11.89
N GLN A 411 5.44 28.93 10.66
CA GLN A 411 6.51 29.76 10.18
C GLN A 411 5.89 31.12 10.26
N GLU A 412 6.10 31.76 11.41
CA GLU A 412 5.45 32.99 11.79
C GLU A 412 5.89 33.98 10.71
N LYS A 413 5.03 34.14 9.69
CA LYS A 413 5.37 34.90 8.50
C LYS A 413 5.68 36.30 8.98
N ILE A 414 6.96 36.68 8.89
CA ILE A 414 7.44 37.98 9.33
C ILE A 414 6.65 39.03 8.54
N LEU A 415 5.79 39.75 9.24
CA LEU A 415 4.93 40.79 8.70
C LEU A 415 5.69 42.11 8.56
N GLY A 416 6.74 42.29 9.35
CA GLY A 416 7.62 43.44 9.26
C GLY A 416 8.85 43.33 10.14
N ARG A 417 9.82 44.19 9.87
CA ARG A 417 11.03 44.39 10.66
C ARG A 417 11.19 45.87 10.97
N ALA A 418 11.70 46.17 12.16
CA ALA A 418 12.00 47.54 12.56
C ALA A 418 13.21 47.62 13.47
N GLU A 419 13.80 48.80 13.57
CA GLU A 419 14.95 49.08 14.43
C GLU A 419 14.59 50.20 15.42
N VAL A 420 15.02 50.05 16.68
CA VAL A 420 14.86 51.08 17.71
C VAL A 420 15.87 52.22 17.48
N VAL A 421 15.36 53.39 17.11
CA VAL A 421 16.16 54.60 16.83
C VAL A 421 16.26 55.52 18.06
N GLY A 422 15.24 55.51 18.92
CA GLY A 422 15.16 56.36 20.10
C GLY A 422 14.34 55.76 21.23
N LEU A 423 14.58 56.23 22.45
CA LEU A 423 13.84 55.83 23.64
C LEU A 423 13.20 57.06 24.25
N PHE A 424 11.93 56.95 24.61
CA PHE A 424 11.16 58.01 25.25
C PHE A 424 10.53 57.47 26.53
N GLN A 425 10.31 58.33 27.51
CA GLN A 425 9.54 57.99 28.70
C GLN A 425 8.16 58.64 28.61
N SER A 426 7.12 57.84 28.86
CA SER A 426 5.77 58.37 29.06
C SER A 426 5.68 59.11 30.40
N SER A 427 4.68 59.98 30.53
CA SER A 427 4.30 60.62 31.80
C SER A 427 3.95 59.63 32.92
N LEU A 428 3.74 58.36 32.59
CA LEU A 428 3.43 57.26 33.52
C LEU A 428 4.64 56.37 33.81
N GLY A 429 5.86 56.78 33.44
CA GLY A 429 7.10 56.05 33.72
C GLY A 429 7.37 54.84 32.82
N LYS A 430 6.49 54.52 31.87
CA LYS A 430 6.71 53.44 30.89
C LYS A 430 7.66 53.88 29.77
N THR A 431 8.57 52.99 29.39
CA THR A 431 9.50 53.14 28.25
C THR A 431 8.75 52.96 26.93
N ILE A 432 8.85 53.94 26.03
CA ILE A 432 8.31 53.93 24.67
C ILE A 432 9.49 53.79 23.71
N ALA A 433 9.47 52.77 22.86
CA ALA A 433 10.45 52.60 21.81
C ALA A 433 10.05 53.43 20.58
N GLY A 434 10.90 54.38 20.19
CA GLY A 434 10.83 55.04 18.90
C GLY A 434 11.52 54.18 17.85
N VAL A 435 10.74 53.63 16.92
CA VAL A 435 11.18 52.64 15.95
C VAL A 435 11.03 53.15 14.53
N LYS A 436 11.88 52.67 13.63
CA LYS A 436 11.77 52.89 12.19
C LYS A 436 11.52 51.57 11.50
N VAL A 437 10.42 51.49 10.73
CA VAL A 437 10.04 50.27 10.02
C VAL A 437 10.94 50.08 8.80
N SER A 438 11.81 49.07 8.83
CA SER A 438 12.73 48.74 7.74
C SER A 438 12.04 47.92 6.66
N GLU A 439 11.16 47.00 7.05
CA GLU A 439 10.44 46.10 6.14
C GLU A 439 9.01 45.85 6.60
N GLY A 440 8.10 45.64 5.65
CA GLY A 440 6.72 45.25 5.93
C GLY A 440 5.88 46.30 6.69
N ARG A 441 5.14 45.84 7.70
CA ARG A 441 4.25 46.66 8.54
C ARG A 441 4.32 46.24 10.01
N ILE A 442 3.96 47.18 10.88
CA ILE A 442 3.72 46.95 12.30
C ILE A 442 2.27 47.32 12.58
N ALA A 443 1.46 46.40 13.13
CA ALA A 443 0.11 46.70 13.58
C ALA A 443 -0.13 46.39 15.05
N LEU A 444 -1.16 47.03 15.60
CA LEU A 444 -1.61 46.82 16.96
C LEU A 444 -1.96 45.34 17.19
N ASN A 445 -1.60 44.77 18.34
CA ASN A 445 -1.78 43.36 18.72
C ASN A 445 -0.93 42.33 17.95
N ASP A 446 -0.11 42.74 16.98
CA ASP A 446 0.86 41.82 16.39
C ASP A 446 1.86 41.33 17.46
N LYS A 447 2.36 40.11 17.28
CA LYS A 447 3.44 39.56 18.10
C LYS A 447 4.76 40.21 17.69
N ILE A 448 5.64 40.36 18.66
CA ILE A 448 6.94 40.98 18.47
C ILE A 448 8.03 40.19 19.18
N LYS A 449 9.12 39.93 18.48
CA LYS A 449 10.38 39.41 19.03
C LYS A 449 11.45 40.48 18.95
N ILE A 450 12.22 40.63 20.03
CA ILE A 450 13.26 41.64 20.17
C ILE A 450 14.61 40.94 20.18
N TYR A 451 15.51 41.37 19.31
CA TYR A 451 16.87 40.86 19.21
C TYR A 451 17.88 41.95 19.53
N ARG A 452 18.89 41.58 20.32
CA ARG A 452 20.07 42.40 20.64
C ARG A 452 21.30 41.56 20.38
N ASP A 453 22.23 42.08 19.58
CA ASP A 453 23.45 41.36 19.17
C ASP A 453 23.14 39.94 18.66
N GLU A 454 22.10 39.81 17.82
CA GLU A 454 21.61 38.56 17.21
C GLU A 454 20.97 37.54 18.18
N ALA A 455 20.90 37.82 19.48
CA ALA A 455 20.19 36.99 20.46
C ALA A 455 18.77 37.51 20.73
N GLU A 456 17.78 36.61 20.80
CA GLU A 456 16.42 36.95 21.24
C GLU A 456 16.45 37.32 22.73
N VAL A 457 16.18 38.60 23.05
CA VAL A 457 16.20 39.11 24.42
C VAL A 457 14.82 39.21 25.05
N HIS A 458 13.76 39.27 24.23
CA HIS A 458 12.38 39.37 24.71
C HIS A 458 11.35 39.04 23.62
N ALA A 459 10.18 38.58 24.04
CA ALA A 459 9.02 38.37 23.18
C ALA A 459 7.74 38.92 23.85
N GLY A 460 6.82 39.46 23.04
CA GLY A 460 5.57 40.03 23.54
C GLY A 460 4.57 40.36 22.44
N LYS A 461 3.60 41.21 22.77
CA LYS A 461 2.63 41.78 21.83
C LYS A 461 2.64 43.30 21.85
N ILE A 462 2.32 43.91 20.72
CA ILE A 462 2.29 45.37 20.58
C ILE A 462 1.02 45.94 21.20
N LYS A 463 1.17 46.75 22.24
CA LYS A 463 0.09 47.29 23.06
C LYS A 463 -0.44 48.63 22.54
N THR A 464 0.46 49.52 22.10
CA THR A 464 0.08 50.81 21.50
C THR A 464 1.07 51.19 20.41
N ILE A 465 0.58 51.92 19.40
CA ILE A 465 1.39 52.52 18.34
C ILE A 465 0.97 53.97 18.16
N LYS A 466 1.95 54.88 18.18
CA LYS A 466 1.76 56.30 17.92
C LYS A 466 2.63 56.74 16.76
N HIS A 467 2.03 57.34 15.74
CA HIS A 467 2.77 58.06 14.72
C HIS A 467 2.71 59.55 15.08
N LEU A 468 3.87 60.14 15.38
CA LEU A 468 3.97 61.50 15.93
C LEU A 468 3.20 61.64 17.25
N LYS A 469 2.00 62.22 17.23
CA LYS A 469 1.15 62.44 18.41
C LYS A 469 -0.18 61.67 18.35
N GLU A 470 -0.46 60.98 17.26
CA GLU A 470 -1.75 60.30 17.04
C GLU A 470 -1.61 58.78 17.20
N GLU A 471 -2.59 58.14 17.83
CA GLU A 471 -2.67 56.69 17.93
C GLU A 471 -3.15 56.09 16.61
N VAL A 472 -2.38 55.15 16.08
CA VAL A 472 -2.62 54.51 14.79
C VAL A 472 -2.69 53.01 14.95
N ARG A 473 -3.44 52.35 14.05
CA ARG A 473 -3.59 50.89 14.08
C ARG A 473 -2.46 50.16 13.36
N GLU A 474 -1.79 50.82 12.42
CA GLU A 474 -0.75 50.24 11.58
C GLU A 474 0.23 51.30 11.10
N VAL A 475 1.51 50.94 11.00
CA VAL A 475 2.58 51.76 10.42
C VAL A 475 3.35 50.91 9.41
N LYS A 476 3.57 51.45 8.21
CA LYS A 476 4.22 50.76 7.08
C LYS A 476 5.70 51.12 6.95
N LYS A 477 6.44 50.32 6.17
CA LYS A 477 7.85 50.54 5.80
C LYS A 477 8.16 52.00 5.49
N GLY A 478 9.29 52.48 6.03
CA GLY A 478 9.84 53.81 5.80
C GLY A 478 9.34 54.89 6.76
N LEU A 479 8.32 54.60 7.56
CA LEU A 479 7.79 55.51 8.58
C LEU A 479 8.36 55.18 9.97
N GLU A 480 8.36 56.21 10.82
CA GLU A 480 8.75 56.11 12.22
C GLU A 480 7.52 56.10 13.12
N CYS A 481 7.55 55.32 14.19
CA CYS A 481 6.48 55.32 15.20
C CYS A 481 7.02 55.06 16.60
N GLY A 482 6.29 55.50 17.61
CA GLY A 482 6.48 55.09 18.99
C GLY A 482 5.61 53.88 19.29
N LEU A 483 6.17 52.82 19.90
CA LEU A 483 5.38 51.67 20.35
C LEU A 483 5.67 51.29 21.80
N THR A 484 4.69 50.65 22.42
CA THR A 484 4.84 49.95 23.71
C THR A 484 4.39 48.51 23.56
N ILE A 485 4.93 47.62 24.37
CA ILE A 485 4.67 46.19 24.30
C ILE A 485 4.19 45.63 25.64
N GLU A 486 3.63 44.43 25.59
CA GLU A 486 3.21 43.67 26.75
C GLU A 486 3.74 42.24 26.64
N PRO A 487 4.48 41.72 27.65
CA PRO A 487 4.89 42.39 28.89
C PRO A 487 5.90 43.54 28.65
N ASP A 488 5.89 44.54 29.54
CA ASP A 488 6.77 45.73 29.46
C ASP A 488 8.25 45.31 29.38
N PHE A 489 9.05 46.00 28.57
CA PHE A 489 10.46 45.69 28.33
C PHE A 489 11.31 46.96 28.24
N ASN A 490 12.60 46.85 28.60
CA ASN A 490 13.57 47.93 28.49
C ASN A 490 14.35 47.82 27.18
N PHE A 491 13.85 48.53 26.18
CA PHE A 491 14.48 48.65 24.87
C PHE A 491 15.83 49.39 24.96
N GLU A 492 16.76 49.01 24.09
CA GLU A 492 18.00 49.72 23.81
C GLU A 492 18.03 50.21 22.36
N LYS A 493 18.85 51.23 22.09
CA LYS A 493 19.05 51.68 20.71
C LYS A 493 19.70 50.57 19.90
N ARG A 494 19.25 50.38 18.67
CA ARG A 494 19.65 49.31 17.73
C ARG A 494 19.08 47.93 18.03
N ASP A 495 18.19 47.78 19.01
CA ASP A 495 17.40 46.55 19.13
C ASP A 495 16.60 46.34 17.83
N ILE A 496 16.63 45.11 17.31
CA ILE A 496 15.91 44.71 16.10
C ILE A 496 14.60 44.06 16.51
N LEU A 497 13.53 44.47 15.85
CA LEU A 497 12.16 44.02 16.12
C LEU A 497 11.67 43.21 14.92
N GLU A 498 11.30 41.96 15.16
CA GLU A 498 10.59 41.14 14.18
C GLU A 498 9.12 41.01 14.56
N ILE A 499 8.25 41.34 13.62
CA ILE A 499 6.80 41.41 13.83
C ILE A 499 6.15 40.24 13.12
N THR A 500 5.34 39.48 13.84
CA THR A 500 4.62 38.32 13.35
C THR A 500 3.13 38.43 13.64
N ARG A 501 2.29 37.69 12.91
CA ARG A 501 0.83 37.77 13.07
C ARG A 501 0.43 37.28 14.45
N GLY A 502 -0.25 38.14 15.22
CA GLY A 502 -0.57 37.90 16.63
C GLY A 502 -1.89 37.23 16.94
#